data_AF-A0A0J1GEW0-F1
#
_entry.id   AF-A0A0J1GEW0-F1
#
_cell.length_a   1.000
_cell.length_b   1.000
_cell.length_c   1.000
_cell.angle_alpha   90.00
_cell.angle_beta   90.00
_cell.angle_gamma   90.00
#
_symmetry.space_group_name_H-M   'P 1'
#
loop_
_entity.id
_entity.type
_entity.pdbx_description
1 polymer ?
#
loop_
_entity_poly.entity_id
_entity_poly.type
_entity_poly.pdbx_seq_one_letter_code
_entity_poly.pdbx_strand_id
1 'polypeptide(L)'
;MTLTRHSRPALLLACLSLSCAIGRAAPDQDPVRAAEQARRDAETIHHTLATMPSACTLGSAGEAAQRNWLPAPKATIEPDRPYTHIYLFDKTASATAFHAGLNREALDKLDKVEFRDGQGNWIDAGPVSAHAAPPGCDYVWLQQALGKVQQIDALRFSFHPSLNTITVSEPGVLQAGAGGQSCR
;
A
#
# COMPACT_ATOMS: atom_id res chain seq x y z
N MET A 1 -44.86 -59.44 16.83
CA MET A 1 -44.89 -57.97 16.71
C MET A 1 -44.97 -57.60 15.25
N THR A 2 -45.84 -56.67 14.95
CA THR A 2 -46.62 -56.53 13.72
C THR A 2 -45.92 -55.68 12.67
N LEU A 3 -45.92 -56.14 11.42
CA LEU A 3 -45.60 -55.35 10.22
C LEU A 3 -46.78 -54.44 9.86
N THR A 4 -46.54 -53.15 9.60
CA THR A 4 -47.44 -52.31 8.78
C THR A 4 -46.64 -51.30 7.95
N ARG A 5 -46.81 -51.45 6.63
CA ARG A 5 -46.55 -50.47 5.55
C ARG A 5 -47.45 -49.24 5.70
N HIS A 6 -47.10 -48.16 4.99
CA HIS A 6 -47.89 -47.31 4.04
C HIS A 6 -47.13 -45.97 3.90
N SER A 7 -46.38 -45.72 2.82
CA SER A 7 -46.77 -45.17 1.51
C SER A 7 -46.98 -43.63 1.48
N ARG A 8 -46.23 -42.98 0.59
CA ARG A 8 -46.08 -41.53 0.27
C ARG A 8 -47.38 -40.86 -0.18
N PRO A 9 -47.45 -39.50 -0.09
CA PRO A 9 -47.23 -38.65 -1.27
C PRO A 9 -46.17 -37.56 -0.97
N ALA A 10 -45.12 -37.37 -1.76
CA ALA A 10 -45.11 -36.72 -3.08
C ALA A 10 -45.73 -35.32 -3.08
N LEU A 11 -44.94 -34.32 -2.67
CA LEU A 11 -45.08 -32.95 -3.16
C LEU A 11 -43.67 -32.35 -3.34
N LEU A 12 -43.29 -32.27 -4.61
CA LEU A 12 -42.15 -31.54 -5.16
C LEU A 12 -42.42 -30.04 -5.06
N LEU A 13 -41.43 -29.28 -4.62
CA LEU A 13 -41.09 -27.92 -5.10
C LEU A 13 -39.66 -27.68 -4.55
N ALA A 14 -38.60 -27.86 -5.33
CA ALA A 14 -38.04 -26.87 -6.27
C ALA A 14 -37.95 -25.47 -5.63
N CYS A 15 -36.85 -24.72 -5.59
CA CYS A 15 -35.52 -24.79 -6.16
C CYS A 15 -34.76 -23.57 -5.59
N LEU A 16 -33.43 -23.56 -5.73
CA LEU A 16 -32.53 -22.40 -5.60
C LEU A 16 -32.06 -22.03 -4.19
N SER A 17 -31.06 -22.80 -3.76
CA SER A 17 -29.88 -22.30 -3.07
C SER A 17 -29.35 -21.00 -3.72
N LEU A 18 -29.68 -19.84 -3.14
CA LEU A 18 -28.83 -18.65 -3.28
C LEU A 18 -27.60 -18.84 -2.40
N SER A 19 -26.67 -19.64 -2.89
CA SER A 19 -25.26 -19.45 -2.55
C SER A 19 -24.88 -18.08 -3.11
N CYS A 20 -24.86 -17.05 -2.25
CA CYS A 20 -24.10 -15.83 -2.54
C CYS A 20 -22.63 -16.22 -2.61
N ALA A 21 -22.22 -16.74 -3.76
CA ALA A 21 -20.85 -16.65 -4.20
C ALA A 21 -20.57 -15.16 -4.36
N ILE A 22 -19.95 -14.57 -3.33
CA ILE A 22 -19.18 -13.34 -3.49
C ILE A 22 -18.03 -13.75 -4.42
N GLY A 23 -18.29 -13.67 -5.72
CA GLY A 23 -17.28 -13.81 -6.73
C GLY A 23 -16.28 -12.69 -6.50
N ARG A 24 -15.14 -13.01 -5.90
CA ARG A 24 -13.91 -12.26 -6.18
C ARG A 24 -13.80 -12.30 -7.70
N ALA A 25 -13.97 -11.14 -8.33
CA ALA A 25 -13.78 -11.00 -9.77
C ALA A 25 -12.41 -11.61 -10.09
N ALA A 26 -12.40 -12.58 -11.01
CA ALA A 26 -11.15 -13.06 -11.57
C ALA A 26 -10.37 -11.84 -12.10
N PRO A 27 -9.03 -11.82 -11.98
CA PRO A 27 -8.23 -10.72 -12.52
C PRO A 27 -8.63 -10.50 -13.98
N ASP A 28 -9.00 -9.26 -14.32
CA ASP A 28 -9.47 -8.91 -15.67
C ASP A 28 -8.35 -9.25 -16.67
N GLN A 29 -8.62 -10.21 -17.55
CA GLN A 29 -7.61 -10.76 -18.46
C GLN A 29 -7.38 -9.86 -19.68
N ASP A 30 -8.20 -8.82 -19.87
CA ASP A 30 -7.97 -7.81 -20.90
C ASP A 30 -6.92 -6.80 -20.38
N PRO A 31 -5.69 -6.81 -20.92
CA PRO A 31 -4.61 -5.95 -20.44
C PRO A 31 -4.92 -4.46 -20.60
N VAL A 32 -5.78 -4.07 -21.55
CA VAL A 32 -6.20 -2.68 -21.74
C VAL A 32 -7.17 -2.27 -20.62
N ARG A 33 -8.11 -3.16 -20.26
CA ARG A 33 -9.02 -2.91 -19.13
C ARG A 33 -8.30 -2.99 -17.80
N ALA A 34 -7.37 -3.91 -17.62
CA ALA A 34 -6.54 -4.00 -16.42
C ALA A 34 -5.67 -2.75 -16.24
N ALA A 35 -5.07 -2.23 -17.32
CA ALA A 35 -4.31 -0.99 -17.27
C ALA A 35 -5.20 0.24 -16.98
N GLU A 36 -6.38 0.32 -17.59
CA GLU A 36 -7.34 1.41 -17.34
C GLU A 36 -7.97 1.33 -15.93
N GLN A 37 -8.19 0.12 -15.41
CA GLN A 37 -8.64 -0.09 -14.03
C GLN A 37 -7.54 0.31 -13.05
N ALA A 38 -6.30 -0.12 -13.27
CA ALA A 38 -5.16 0.30 -12.46
C ALA A 38 -4.95 1.82 -12.50
N ARG A 39 -5.16 2.46 -13.66
CA ARG A 39 -5.13 3.93 -13.80
C ARG A 39 -6.22 4.58 -12.96
N ARG A 40 -7.46 4.09 -13.02
CA ARG A 40 -8.59 4.61 -12.23
C ARG A 40 -8.43 4.36 -10.73
N ASP A 41 -7.89 3.21 -10.35
CA ASP A 41 -7.58 2.89 -8.96
C ASP A 41 -6.49 3.85 -8.45
N ALA A 42 -5.45 4.11 -9.23
CA ALA A 42 -4.41 5.08 -8.89
C ALA A 42 -4.96 6.51 -8.74
N GLU A 43 -5.84 6.97 -9.64
CA GLU A 43 -6.51 8.28 -9.53
C GLU A 43 -7.44 8.37 -8.32
N THR A 44 -8.18 7.29 -8.02
CA THR A 44 -9.08 7.22 -6.86
C THR A 44 -8.29 7.27 -5.56
N ILE A 45 -7.19 6.53 -5.49
CA ILE A 45 -6.32 6.53 -4.32
C ILE A 45 -5.68 7.91 -4.17
N HIS A 46 -5.25 8.56 -5.26
CA HIS A 46 -4.69 9.91 -5.21
C HIS A 46 -5.64 10.93 -4.58
N HIS A 47 -6.90 10.96 -5.04
CA HIS A 47 -7.91 11.85 -4.46
C HIS A 47 -8.24 11.51 -3.00
N THR A 48 -8.32 10.22 -2.68
CA THR A 48 -8.60 9.75 -1.31
C THR A 48 -7.49 10.19 -0.36
N LEU A 49 -6.23 10.08 -0.78
CA LEU A 49 -5.06 10.46 0.02
C LEU A 49 -4.96 11.98 0.22
N ALA A 50 -5.23 12.77 -0.83
CA ALA A 50 -5.20 14.23 -0.75
C ALA A 50 -6.27 14.83 0.18
N THR A 51 -7.38 14.12 0.39
CA THR A 51 -8.50 14.53 1.24
C THR A 51 -8.55 13.80 2.58
N MET A 52 -7.53 12.97 2.85
CA MET A 52 -7.53 12.11 4.01
C MET A 52 -7.38 12.92 5.30
N PRO A 53 -8.16 12.61 6.36
CA PRO A 53 -8.00 13.27 7.64
C PRO A 53 -6.60 13.07 8.20
N SER A 54 -6.04 14.09 8.85
CA SER A 54 -4.75 14.00 9.53
C SER A 54 -4.70 12.88 10.59
N ALA A 55 -5.86 12.49 11.13
CA ALA A 55 -6.00 11.36 12.04
C ALA A 55 -5.67 9.99 11.40
N CYS A 56 -5.67 9.89 10.08
CA CYS A 56 -5.26 8.69 9.33
C CYS A 56 -3.78 8.74 8.90
N THR A 57 -2.98 9.65 9.46
CA THR A 57 -1.53 9.67 9.26
C THR A 57 -0.83 8.96 10.42
N LEU A 58 0.09 8.05 10.11
CA LEU A 58 0.95 7.39 11.08
C LEU A 58 2.40 7.85 10.94
N GLY A 59 3.05 7.99 12.10
CA GLY A 59 4.40 8.51 12.19
C GLY A 59 4.45 10.03 12.01
N SER A 60 5.66 10.55 11.85
CA SER A 60 5.91 11.97 11.65
C SER A 60 7.16 12.13 10.79
N ALA A 61 7.05 13.01 9.80
CA ALA A 61 8.20 13.50 9.06
C ALA A 61 8.85 14.75 9.71
N GLY A 62 8.47 15.11 10.95
CA GLY A 62 8.95 16.30 11.66
C GLY A 62 8.29 17.59 11.16
N GLU A 63 9.06 18.68 11.02
CA GLU A 63 8.61 20.00 10.48
C GLU A 63 8.21 19.96 8.98
N ALA A 64 8.09 18.77 8.40
CA ALA A 64 7.78 18.48 7.00
C ALA A 64 6.42 18.93 6.50
N ALA A 65 5.55 19.46 7.37
CA ALA A 65 4.17 19.83 7.04
C ALA A 65 4.04 20.88 5.92
N GLN A 66 5.15 21.44 5.39
CA GLN A 66 5.13 22.50 4.37
C GLN A 66 6.11 22.36 3.18
N ARG A 67 6.84 21.25 2.93
CA ARG A 67 7.88 21.30 1.86
C ARG A 67 8.01 20.07 0.96
N ASN A 68 8.58 20.37 -0.20
CA ASN A 68 8.75 19.62 -1.46
C ASN A 68 8.88 18.09 -1.34
N TRP A 69 7.75 17.40 -1.43
CA TRP A 69 7.70 15.95 -1.60
C TRP A 69 8.03 15.58 -3.04
N LEU A 70 9.07 14.78 -3.23
CA LEU A 70 9.43 14.23 -4.53
C LEU A 70 8.76 12.86 -4.67
N PRO A 71 7.88 12.66 -5.66
CA PRO A 71 7.25 11.37 -5.90
C PRO A 71 8.25 10.36 -6.47
N ALA A 72 8.04 9.08 -6.18
CA ALA A 72 8.71 7.94 -6.80
C ALA A 72 7.74 7.26 -7.80
N PRO A 73 7.62 7.77 -9.04
CA PRO A 73 6.52 7.42 -9.93
C PRO A 73 6.62 6.01 -10.54
N LYS A 74 7.80 5.39 -10.49
CA LYS A 74 8.08 4.12 -11.19
C LYS A 74 8.04 2.96 -10.21
N ALA A 75 6.95 2.19 -10.25
CA ALA A 75 6.83 0.94 -9.50
C ALA A 75 7.41 -0.23 -10.30
N THR A 76 8.12 -1.14 -9.63
CA THR A 76 8.49 -2.46 -10.14
C THR A 76 8.34 -3.50 -9.03
N ILE A 77 8.11 -4.74 -9.42
CA ILE A 77 8.16 -5.89 -8.50
C ILE A 77 9.58 -6.44 -8.45
N GLU A 78 9.97 -7.00 -7.30
CA GLU A 78 11.20 -7.78 -7.19
C GLU A 78 10.91 -9.20 -7.72
N PRO A 79 11.64 -9.70 -8.75
CA PRO A 79 11.26 -10.93 -9.46
C PRO A 79 11.03 -12.16 -8.58
N ASP A 80 11.85 -12.31 -7.53
CA ASP A 80 11.81 -13.46 -6.61
C ASP A 80 11.05 -13.15 -5.30
N ARG A 81 10.45 -11.95 -5.19
CA ARG A 81 9.73 -11.49 -3.99
C ARG A 81 8.42 -10.81 -4.39
N PRO A 82 7.35 -11.58 -4.62
CA PRO A 82 6.08 -11.05 -5.13
C PRO A 82 5.37 -10.09 -4.16
N TYR A 83 5.74 -10.12 -2.87
CA TYR A 83 5.24 -9.22 -1.83
C TYR A 83 6.21 -8.06 -1.56
N THR A 84 6.98 -7.65 -2.57
CA THR A 84 7.96 -6.58 -2.45
C THR A 84 7.79 -5.61 -3.61
N HIS A 85 7.55 -4.35 -3.25
CA HIS A 85 7.31 -3.26 -4.19
C HIS A 85 8.49 -2.30 -4.14
N ILE A 86 9.12 -2.07 -5.28
CA ILE A 86 10.24 -1.14 -5.44
C ILE A 86 9.75 0.08 -6.21
N TYR A 87 10.04 1.26 -5.68
CA TYR A 87 9.68 2.54 -6.27
C TYR A 87 10.94 3.33 -6.58
N LEU A 88 11.15 3.64 -7.85
CA LEU A 88 12.36 4.29 -8.34
C LEU A 88 12.12 5.80 -8.53
N PHE A 89 13.12 6.58 -8.15
CA PHE A 89 13.19 8.00 -8.50
C PHE A 89 13.87 8.18 -9.86
N ASP A 90 13.49 9.24 -10.60
CA ASP A 90 14.14 9.56 -11.88
C ASP A 90 15.57 10.05 -11.70
N LYS A 91 15.89 10.59 -10.52
CA LYS A 91 17.21 11.06 -10.10
C LYS A 91 17.37 10.79 -8.61
N THR A 92 18.63 10.59 -8.17
CA THR A 92 18.96 10.51 -6.76
C THR A 92 18.43 11.73 -6.01
N ALA A 93 17.64 11.48 -4.96
CA ALA A 93 17.05 12.50 -4.12
C ALA A 93 17.81 12.62 -2.80
N SER A 94 18.18 13.84 -2.43
CA SER A 94 18.64 14.16 -1.08
C SER A 94 17.41 14.33 -0.18
N ALA A 95 17.21 13.45 0.81
CA ALA A 95 15.96 13.31 1.54
C ALA A 95 16.14 13.19 3.05
N THR A 96 15.16 13.67 3.82
CA THR A 96 15.13 13.57 5.30
C THR A 96 13.99 12.72 5.84
N ALA A 97 13.00 12.42 5.01
CA ALA A 97 11.85 11.58 5.37
C ALA A 97 11.32 10.86 4.13
N PHE A 98 10.50 9.82 4.34
CA PHE A 98 9.69 9.20 3.29
C PHE A 98 8.21 9.22 3.66
N HIS A 99 7.36 9.04 2.67
CA HIS A 99 5.94 8.78 2.86
C HIS A 99 5.43 7.72 1.87
N ALA A 100 4.29 7.14 2.21
CA ALA A 100 3.47 6.34 1.30
C ALA A 100 2.03 6.22 1.84
N GLY A 101 1.07 6.12 0.93
CA GLY A 101 -0.29 5.72 1.23
C GLY A 101 -0.41 4.21 1.22
N LEU A 102 -0.98 3.66 2.28
CA LEU A 102 -1.17 2.22 2.46
C LEU A 102 -2.65 1.95 2.72
N ASN A 103 -3.23 0.93 2.09
CA ASN A 103 -4.50 0.42 2.60
C ASN A 103 -4.27 -0.31 3.94
N ARG A 104 -5.34 -0.55 4.70
CA ARG A 104 -5.24 -1.25 6.00
C ARG A 104 -4.45 -2.57 5.92
N GLU A 105 -4.73 -3.39 4.91
CA GLU A 105 -4.02 -4.68 4.76
C GLU A 105 -2.52 -4.48 4.51
N ALA A 106 -2.12 -3.52 3.66
CA ALA A 106 -0.71 -3.22 3.44
C ALA A 106 -0.01 -2.80 4.73
N LEU A 107 -0.66 -1.99 5.55
CA LEU A 107 -0.12 -1.57 6.84
C LEU A 107 0.06 -2.76 7.81
N ASP A 108 -0.97 -3.60 7.94
CA ASP A 108 -0.96 -4.75 8.85
C ASP A 108 0.05 -5.84 8.43
N LYS A 109 0.43 -5.86 7.15
CA LYS A 109 1.40 -6.80 6.57
C LYS A 109 2.76 -6.19 6.31
N LEU A 110 2.99 -4.91 6.61
CA LEU A 110 4.26 -4.25 6.31
C LEU A 110 5.37 -4.79 7.23
N ASP A 111 6.31 -5.54 6.65
CA ASP A 111 7.46 -6.09 7.39
C ASP A 111 8.53 -5.01 7.59
N LYS A 112 8.84 -4.28 6.52
CA LYS A 112 9.89 -3.24 6.54
C LYS A 112 9.80 -2.30 5.34
N VAL A 113 10.41 -1.13 5.53
CA VAL A 113 10.69 -0.18 4.46
C VAL A 113 12.20 0.02 4.38
N GLU A 114 12.74 -0.05 3.17
CA GLU A 114 14.16 0.19 2.90
C GLU A 114 14.29 1.29 1.86
N PHE A 115 15.43 1.98 1.84
CA PHE A 115 15.81 2.88 0.76
C PHE A 115 17.10 2.39 0.12
N ARG A 116 17.23 2.62 -1.19
CA ARG A 116 18.49 2.37 -1.91
C ARG A 116 19.33 3.63 -1.90
N ASP A 117 20.53 3.55 -1.35
CA ASP A 117 21.48 4.67 -1.35
C ASP A 117 22.09 4.91 -2.76
N GLY A 118 22.81 6.03 -2.92
CA GLY A 118 23.50 6.35 -4.17
C GLY A 118 24.68 5.42 -4.53
N GLN A 119 25.01 4.45 -3.67
CA GLN A 119 25.99 3.40 -3.92
C GLN A 119 25.32 2.08 -4.33
N GLY A 120 23.99 2.03 -4.33
CA GLY A 120 23.20 0.87 -4.69
C GLY A 120 22.88 -0.07 -3.52
N ASN A 121 23.22 0.28 -2.27
CA ASN A 121 22.93 -0.54 -1.11
C ASN A 121 21.51 -0.30 -0.59
N TRP A 122 20.84 -1.37 -0.17
CA TRP A 122 19.57 -1.28 0.54
C TRP A 122 19.81 -1.08 2.04
N ILE A 123 19.24 0.00 2.58
CA ILE A 123 19.35 0.37 3.99
C ILE A 123 17.95 0.41 4.59
N ASP A 124 17.80 -0.20 5.77
CA ASP A 124 16.56 -0.16 6.54
C ASP A 124 16.22 1.28 6.94
N ALA A 125 14.98 1.71 6.66
CA ALA A 125 14.50 3.05 6.98
C ALA A 125 14.14 3.20 8.48
N GLY A 126 14.26 2.12 9.26
CA GLY A 126 13.95 2.03 10.67
C GLY A 126 12.59 1.37 10.93
N PRO A 127 12.30 1.04 12.21
CA PRO A 127 11.04 0.41 12.57
C PRO A 127 9.87 1.31 12.16
N VAL A 128 8.96 0.76 11.36
CA VAL A 128 7.76 1.48 10.98
C VAL A 128 6.84 1.54 12.20
N SER A 129 6.37 2.75 12.56
CA SER A 129 5.53 2.98 13.74
C SER A 129 4.08 2.47 13.59
N ALA A 130 3.89 1.37 12.86
CA ALA A 130 2.60 0.86 12.46
C ALA A 130 2.28 -0.44 13.20
N HIS A 131 1.49 -0.36 14.26
CA HIS A 131 0.94 -1.55 14.93
C HIS A 131 -0.50 -1.86 14.50
N ALA A 132 -1.22 -0.87 13.94
CA ALA A 132 -2.54 -1.03 13.31
C ALA A 132 -2.94 0.28 12.62
N ALA A 133 -3.82 0.20 11.62
CA ALA A 133 -4.46 1.39 11.06
C ALA A 133 -5.38 2.06 12.11
N PRO A 134 -5.42 3.39 12.20
CA PRO A 134 -6.35 4.07 13.08
C PRO A 134 -7.82 3.66 12.81
N PRO A 135 -8.70 3.65 13.83
CA PRO A 135 -10.11 3.30 13.63
C PRO A 135 -10.78 4.19 12.59
N GLY A 136 -11.53 3.58 11.66
CA GLY A 136 -12.23 4.30 10.59
C GLY A 136 -11.37 4.73 9.40
N CYS A 137 -10.08 4.39 9.38
CA CYS A 137 -9.18 4.68 8.26
C CYS A 137 -9.00 3.43 7.37
N ASP A 138 -9.57 3.45 6.16
CA ASP A 138 -9.36 2.41 5.14
C ASP A 138 -7.99 2.53 4.46
N TYR A 139 -7.47 3.76 4.43
CA TYR A 139 -6.12 4.12 3.99
C TYR A 139 -5.41 4.90 5.09
N VAL A 140 -4.08 4.80 5.09
CA VAL A 140 -3.20 5.44 6.07
C VAL A 140 -2.05 6.11 5.34
N TRP A 141 -1.71 7.33 5.75
CA TRP A 141 -0.50 8.00 5.31
C TRP A 141 0.62 7.61 6.25
N LEU A 142 1.52 6.76 5.79
CA LEU A 142 2.74 6.49 6.54
C LEU A 142 3.73 7.63 6.26
N GLN A 143 4.26 8.25 7.31
CA GLN A 143 5.33 9.25 7.23
C GLN A 143 6.41 8.97 8.26
N GLN A 144 7.67 8.98 7.84
CA GLN A 144 8.77 8.67 8.75
C GLN A 144 10.04 9.44 8.40
N ALA A 145 10.60 10.08 9.43
CA ALA A 145 11.91 10.71 9.36
C ALA A 145 13.03 9.65 9.30
N LEU A 146 14.07 9.92 8.51
CA LEU A 146 15.23 9.05 8.32
C LEU A 146 16.37 9.35 9.30
N GLY A 147 16.17 10.28 10.23
CA GLY A 147 17.14 10.70 11.26
C GLY A 147 18.30 11.56 10.75
N LYS A 148 18.68 11.43 9.48
CA LYS A 148 19.69 12.26 8.80
C LYS A 148 19.33 12.42 7.32
N VAL A 149 20.01 13.34 6.63
CA VAL A 149 19.91 13.45 5.17
C VAL A 149 20.50 12.19 4.52
N GLN A 150 19.73 11.59 3.62
CA GLN A 150 20.11 10.40 2.85
C GLN A 150 20.07 10.73 1.36
N GLN A 151 20.95 10.13 0.58
CA GLN A 151 20.81 10.08 -0.88
C GLN A 151 19.99 8.84 -1.22
N ILE A 152 18.88 8.99 -1.94
CA ILE A 152 17.91 7.92 -2.18
C ILE A 152 17.62 7.80 -3.67
N ASP A 153 17.85 6.61 -4.21
CA ASP A 153 17.52 6.25 -5.60
C ASP A 153 16.22 5.46 -5.71
N ALA A 154 15.83 4.77 -4.63
CA ALA A 154 14.62 3.97 -4.60
C ALA A 154 14.09 3.77 -3.17
N LEU A 155 12.79 3.50 -3.06
CA LEU A 155 12.15 2.95 -1.86
C LEU A 155 11.75 1.50 -2.12
N ARG A 156 11.82 0.64 -1.10
CA ARG A 156 11.35 -0.74 -1.15
C ARG A 156 10.46 -1.03 0.04
N PHE A 157 9.24 -1.47 -0.24
CA PHE A 157 8.27 -1.89 0.76
C PHE A 157 8.15 -3.41 0.68
N SER A 158 8.47 -4.09 1.78
CA SER A 158 8.36 -5.55 1.89
C SER A 158 7.18 -5.90 2.79
N PHE A 159 6.36 -6.83 2.32
CA PHE A 159 5.16 -7.26 3.03
C PHE A 159 5.21 -8.74 3.34
N HIS A 160 4.63 -9.12 4.47
CA HIS A 160 4.35 -10.49 4.79
C HIS A 160 3.38 -11.08 3.74
N PRO A 161 3.54 -12.34 3.32
CA PRO A 161 2.64 -12.97 2.36
C PRO A 161 1.16 -12.85 2.76
N SER A 162 0.33 -12.42 1.82
CA SER A 162 -1.12 -12.31 2.00
C SER A 162 -1.88 -12.78 0.76
N LEU A 163 -3.13 -13.21 0.97
CA LEU A 163 -4.10 -13.49 -0.09
C LEU A 163 -4.95 -12.26 -0.43
N ASN A 164 -4.82 -11.19 0.37
CA ASN A 164 -5.54 -9.95 0.20
C ASN A 164 -4.73 -8.96 -0.63
N THR A 165 -5.42 -7.96 -1.19
CA THR A 165 -4.80 -6.92 -2.02
C THR A 165 -3.95 -5.99 -1.15
N ILE A 166 -2.65 -5.93 -1.45
CA ILE A 166 -1.71 -4.95 -0.90
C ILE A 166 -1.68 -3.75 -1.83
N THR A 167 -1.99 -2.57 -1.30
CA THR A 167 -1.95 -1.32 -2.06
C THR A 167 -0.97 -0.37 -1.42
N VAL A 168 0.02 0.05 -2.20
CA VAL A 168 0.97 1.11 -1.87
C VAL A 168 0.82 2.19 -2.92
N SER A 169 0.65 3.43 -2.49
CA SER A 169 0.33 4.55 -3.36
C SER A 169 1.11 5.79 -2.98
N GLU A 170 1.45 6.59 -3.99
CA GLU A 170 2.24 7.82 -3.84
C GLU A 170 3.44 7.69 -2.91
N PRO A 171 4.31 6.68 -3.08
CA PRO A 171 5.56 6.67 -2.36
C PRO A 171 6.41 7.85 -2.80
N GLY A 172 7.06 8.48 -1.84
CA GLY A 172 7.90 9.65 -2.11
C GLY A 172 8.78 9.99 -0.93
N VAL A 173 9.62 10.99 -1.14
CA VAL A 173 10.57 11.47 -0.13
C VAL A 173 10.49 12.96 0.05
N LEU A 174 10.68 13.40 1.29
CA LEU A 174 10.79 14.81 1.61
C LEU A 174 12.18 15.27 1.19
N GLN A 175 12.25 16.14 0.19
CA GLN A 175 13.53 16.69 -0.23
C GLN A 175 14.15 17.46 0.94
N ALA A 176 15.40 17.14 1.27
CA ALA A 176 16.20 17.96 2.16
C ALA A 176 16.25 19.37 1.57
N GLY A 177 15.80 20.37 2.33
CA GLY A 177 15.96 21.76 1.89
C GLY A 177 17.42 22.01 1.55
N ALA A 178 17.69 22.75 0.47
CA ALA A 178 19.02 23.31 0.27
C ALA A 178 19.36 24.06 1.55
N GLY A 179 20.26 23.50 2.37
CA GLY A 179 20.65 24.12 3.61
C GLY A 179 20.94 25.57 3.31
N GLY A 180 20.23 26.47 3.97
CA GLY A 180 20.62 27.87 3.97
C GLY A 180 22.10 27.86 4.29
N GLN A 181 22.93 28.31 3.35
CA GLN A 181 24.26 28.74 3.69
C GLN A 181 24.06 29.73 4.83
N SER A 182 24.46 29.33 6.04
CA SER A 182 24.60 30.25 7.14
C SER A 182 25.66 31.24 6.69
N CYS A 183 25.24 32.36 6.12
CA CYS A 183 26.10 33.49 5.87
C CYS A 183 26.50 34.07 7.22
N ARG A 184 27.65 33.60 7.71
CA ARG A 184 28.50 34.17 8.77
C ARG A 184 27.97 34.17 10.20
#